data_AF-A0A4V0YB89-F1
#
_entry.id   AF-A0A4V0YB89-F1
#
_cell.length_a   1.000
_cell.length_b   1.000
_cell.length_c   1.000
_cell.angle_alpha   90.00
_cell.angle_beta   90.00
_cell.angle_gamma   90.00
#
_symmetry.space_group_name_H-M   'P 1'
#
loop_
_entity.id
_entity.type
_entity.pdbx_description
1 polymer ?
#
loop_
_entity_poly.entity_id
_entity_poly.type
_entity_poly.pdbx_seq_one_letter_code
_entity_poly.pdbx_strand_id
1 'polypeptide(L)'
;MTNPSVTPTAAYNKNNFRDDIEFAKELPQSEIDRLEKECLTDKLPNPKQINYPIIDFTSITQKVNDILTKTITPTIQLPEIGNNPEKQAFAKEGMKVHNRDTDNKCAFCGGPLTPERWDELSELFNDAASAFQKEIKTTKQNVNSHKAALEQVELLNPQEYYPAFHNSIMELNQHITNSKDSAIQYLNKLSQLLSQREKQLFTKLDAIACGQPSWKADKLQQNFDDIYQRNSIYGNEIDNRHQRAQQQLRYHYVAKHLKDNDYENKRDSNLIAKKALEDAQTQKNKIE
;
A
#
# COMPACT_ATOMS: atom_id res chain seq x y z
N MET A 1 -25.74 -20.67 11.60
CA MET A 1 -24.30 -20.71 11.94
C MET A 1 -24.11 -21.87 12.88
N THR A 2 -23.16 -22.75 12.60
CA THR A 2 -22.80 -23.87 13.47
C THR A 2 -22.05 -23.31 14.67
N ASN A 3 -22.56 -23.51 15.89
CA ASN A 3 -21.85 -23.10 17.10
C ASN A 3 -20.51 -23.86 17.19
N PRO A 4 -19.40 -23.20 17.53
CA PRO A 4 -18.12 -23.87 17.65
C PRO A 4 -18.15 -24.90 18.78
N SER A 5 -17.42 -26.01 18.62
CA SER A 5 -17.19 -26.93 19.72
C SER A 5 -16.39 -26.22 20.81
N VAL A 6 -16.97 -26.11 22.01
CA VAL A 6 -16.33 -25.47 23.17
C VAL A 6 -15.56 -26.46 24.05
N THR A 7 -15.69 -27.76 23.76
CA THR A 7 -14.99 -28.81 24.48
C THR A 7 -13.68 -29.20 23.78
N PRO A 8 -12.58 -29.45 24.53
CA PRO A 8 -11.27 -29.78 23.95
C PRO A 8 -11.27 -31.09 23.15
N THR A 9 -12.18 -32.01 23.50
CA THR A 9 -12.36 -33.32 22.84
C THR A 9 -13.84 -33.72 22.91
N ALA A 10 -14.22 -34.75 22.15
CA ALA A 10 -15.51 -35.43 22.30
C ALA A 10 -15.69 -36.17 23.65
N ALA A 11 -14.67 -36.16 24.52
CA ALA A 11 -14.61 -36.93 25.77
C ALA A 11 -14.80 -36.06 27.03
N TYR A 12 -15.36 -34.86 26.90
CA TYR A 12 -15.69 -34.01 28.04
C TYR A 12 -16.64 -34.74 29.00
N ASN A 13 -16.19 -34.94 30.25
CA ASN A 13 -16.87 -35.79 31.22
C ASN A 13 -17.09 -35.09 32.58
N LYS A 14 -17.68 -35.81 33.54
CA LYS A 14 -18.01 -35.28 34.86
C LYS A 14 -16.83 -34.69 35.64
N ASN A 15 -15.62 -35.23 35.46
CA ASN A 15 -14.43 -34.73 36.15
C ASN A 15 -14.01 -33.39 35.53
N ASN A 16 -14.01 -33.28 34.20
CA ASN A 16 -13.73 -32.00 33.52
C ASN A 16 -14.75 -30.94 33.92
N PHE A 17 -16.04 -31.28 33.94
CA PHE A 17 -17.08 -30.36 34.39
C PHE A 17 -16.83 -29.90 35.82
N ARG A 18 -16.52 -30.81 36.74
CA ARG A 18 -16.23 -30.48 38.13
C ARG A 18 -15.03 -29.54 38.26
N ASP A 19 -13.96 -29.78 37.52
CA ASP A 19 -12.76 -28.95 37.55
C ASP A 19 -13.03 -27.55 36.95
N ASP A 20 -13.90 -27.47 35.93
CA ASP A 20 -14.29 -26.21 35.30
C ASP A 20 -15.25 -25.35 36.18
N ILE A 21 -15.92 -25.93 37.19
CA ILE A 21 -16.80 -25.17 38.12
C ILE A 21 -16.05 -24.02 38.79
N GLU A 22 -14.79 -24.24 39.17
CA GLU A 22 -13.97 -23.22 39.84
C GLU A 22 -13.77 -21.95 39.00
N PHE A 23 -13.77 -22.10 37.67
CA PHE A 23 -13.54 -21.01 36.71
C PHE A 23 -14.82 -20.51 36.03
N ALA A 24 -15.97 -21.08 36.39
CA ALA A 24 -17.24 -20.80 35.75
C ALA A 24 -17.63 -19.31 35.89
N LYS A 25 -17.91 -18.66 34.76
CA LYS A 25 -18.27 -17.24 34.73
C LYS A 25 -19.20 -16.91 33.56
N GLU A 26 -20.34 -16.27 33.83
CA GLU A 26 -21.21 -15.73 32.77
C GLU A 26 -20.50 -14.59 32.00
N LEU A 27 -20.71 -14.55 30.69
CA LEU A 27 -20.12 -13.59 29.77
C LEU A 27 -21.25 -12.80 29.11
N PRO A 28 -21.06 -11.51 28.79
CA PRO A 28 -22.02 -10.74 28.02
C PRO A 28 -22.12 -11.28 26.58
N GLN A 29 -23.28 -11.09 25.94
CA GLN A 29 -23.52 -11.59 24.58
C GLN A 29 -22.48 -11.12 23.56
N SER A 30 -22.03 -9.87 23.65
CA SER A 30 -21.00 -9.32 22.77
C SER A 30 -19.66 -10.06 22.87
N GLU A 31 -19.33 -10.58 24.05
CA GLU A 31 -18.11 -11.36 24.27
C GLU A 31 -18.27 -12.78 23.75
N ILE A 32 -19.45 -13.38 23.93
CA ILE A 32 -19.79 -14.69 23.34
C ILE A 32 -19.63 -14.63 21.82
N ASP A 33 -20.26 -13.64 21.17
CA ASP A 33 -20.20 -13.46 19.71
C ASP A 33 -18.74 -13.28 19.22
N ARG A 34 -17.91 -12.58 20.00
CA ARG A 34 -16.48 -12.37 19.70
C ARG A 34 -15.70 -13.67 19.79
N LEU A 35 -15.87 -14.42 20.87
CA LEU A 35 -15.17 -15.69 21.10
C LEU A 35 -15.63 -16.77 20.11
N GLU A 36 -16.90 -16.77 19.72
CA GLU A 36 -17.41 -17.69 18.70
C GLU A 36 -16.78 -17.42 17.32
N LYS A 37 -16.66 -16.13 16.94
CA LYS A 37 -15.94 -15.74 15.72
C LYS A 37 -14.46 -16.13 15.79
N GLU A 38 -13.80 -15.93 16.93
CA GLU A 38 -12.41 -16.35 17.12
C GLU A 38 -12.27 -17.86 16.89
N CYS A 39 -13.15 -18.69 17.47
CA CYS A 39 -13.11 -20.15 17.30
C CYS A 39 -13.30 -20.62 15.85
N LEU A 40 -14.00 -19.84 15.04
CA LEU A 40 -14.33 -20.15 13.65
C LEU A 40 -13.37 -19.49 12.65
N THR A 41 -12.34 -18.80 13.13
CA THR A 41 -11.39 -18.11 12.24
C THR A 41 -10.45 -19.13 11.60
N ASP A 42 -10.50 -19.26 10.28
CA ASP A 42 -9.58 -20.13 9.56
C ASP A 42 -8.15 -19.59 9.57
N LYS A 43 -7.19 -20.50 9.58
CA LYS A 43 -5.77 -20.14 9.43
C LYS A 43 -5.52 -19.65 8.01
N LEU A 44 -5.04 -18.43 7.91
CA LEU A 44 -4.68 -17.81 6.63
C LEU A 44 -3.22 -18.08 6.30
N PRO A 45 -2.85 -18.22 5.02
CA PRO A 45 -1.45 -18.17 4.60
C PRO A 45 -0.89 -16.77 4.86
N ASN A 46 0.44 -16.67 4.99
CA ASN A 46 1.08 -15.36 5.07
C ASN A 46 0.85 -14.59 3.75
N PRO A 47 0.43 -13.32 3.81
CA PRO A 47 0.22 -12.51 2.61
C PRO A 47 1.55 -12.25 1.90
N LYS A 48 1.46 -11.77 0.66
CA LYS A 48 2.64 -11.36 -0.12
C LYS A 48 3.29 -10.13 0.52
N GLN A 49 4.61 -10.14 0.58
CA GLN A 49 5.36 -8.95 0.97
C GLN A 49 5.37 -7.96 -0.20
N ILE A 50 5.19 -6.68 0.11
CA ILE A 50 5.15 -5.59 -0.86
C ILE A 50 6.30 -4.62 -0.56
N ASN A 51 6.89 -4.08 -1.63
CA ASN A 51 7.87 -3.00 -1.56
C ASN A 51 7.34 -1.78 -2.30
N TYR A 52 7.28 -0.64 -1.62
CA TYR A 52 6.83 0.61 -2.24
C TYR A 52 7.98 1.31 -2.99
N PRO A 53 7.75 1.83 -4.22
CA PRO A 53 8.79 2.50 -4.99
C PRO A 53 9.31 3.76 -4.30
N ILE A 54 10.63 3.81 -4.09
CA ILE A 54 11.32 4.98 -3.56
C ILE A 54 11.51 5.99 -4.70
N ILE A 55 11.02 7.22 -4.47
CA ILE A 55 11.09 8.30 -5.46
C ILE A 55 11.66 9.54 -4.78
N ASP A 56 12.80 10.01 -5.29
CA ASP A 56 13.41 11.26 -4.86
C ASP A 56 12.88 12.42 -5.71
N PHE A 57 11.74 12.99 -5.29
CA PHE A 57 11.14 14.13 -5.96
C PHE A 57 12.05 15.36 -5.99
N THR A 58 12.96 15.52 -5.01
CA THR A 58 13.90 16.63 -4.95
C THR A 58 14.91 16.52 -6.09
N SER A 59 15.54 15.35 -6.23
CA SER A 59 16.51 15.09 -7.31
C SER A 59 15.87 15.18 -8.69
N ILE A 60 14.65 14.63 -8.87
CA ILE A 60 13.92 14.74 -10.13
C ILE A 60 13.62 16.22 -10.44
N THR A 61 13.14 16.99 -9.46
CA THR A 61 12.85 18.42 -9.66
C THR A 61 14.10 19.19 -10.01
N GLN A 62 15.23 18.91 -9.35
CA GLN A 62 16.49 19.58 -9.65
C GLN A 62 16.91 19.35 -11.11
N LYS A 63 16.90 18.09 -11.57
CA LYS A 63 17.20 17.76 -12.97
C LYS A 63 16.26 18.45 -13.96
N VAL A 64 14.98 18.53 -13.63
CA VAL A 64 14.01 19.28 -14.44
C VAL A 64 14.38 20.77 -14.47
N ASN A 65 14.66 21.39 -13.34
CA ASN A 65 15.04 22.81 -13.26
C ASN A 65 16.34 23.12 -14.01
N ASP A 66 17.33 22.22 -13.96
CA ASP A 66 18.56 22.35 -14.73
C ASP A 66 18.22 22.44 -16.23
N ILE A 67 17.33 21.58 -16.73
CA ILE A 67 16.84 21.62 -18.11
C ILE A 67 16.02 22.89 -18.40
N LEU A 68 15.12 23.29 -17.51
CA LEU A 68 14.25 24.46 -17.73
C LEU A 68 15.08 25.74 -17.89
N THR A 69 16.11 25.90 -17.06
CA THR A 69 16.90 27.13 -16.98
C THR A 69 18.13 27.13 -17.89
N LYS A 70 18.56 25.96 -18.39
CA LYS A 70 19.71 25.84 -19.30
C LYS A 70 19.52 26.70 -20.53
N THR A 71 20.49 27.55 -20.81
CA THR A 71 20.53 28.38 -22.01
C THR A 71 21.31 27.64 -23.09
N ILE A 72 20.76 27.61 -24.29
CA ILE A 72 21.45 27.11 -25.48
C ILE A 72 21.49 28.23 -26.48
N THR A 73 22.70 28.65 -26.81
CA THR A 73 22.92 29.66 -27.84
C THR A 73 23.15 28.94 -29.15
N PRO A 74 22.29 29.11 -30.17
CA PRO A 74 22.62 28.62 -31.50
C PRO A 74 23.84 29.40 -32.03
N THR A 75 24.72 28.72 -32.76
CA THR A 75 25.94 29.34 -33.30
C THR A 75 25.60 30.46 -34.29
N ILE A 76 24.49 30.32 -35.02
CA ILE A 76 23.93 31.30 -35.97
C ILE A 76 22.46 31.56 -35.62
N GLN A 77 22.02 32.82 -35.79
CA GLN A 77 20.60 33.17 -35.74
C GLN A 77 20.02 33.30 -37.16
N LEU A 78 18.99 32.52 -37.46
CA LEU A 78 18.18 32.65 -38.68
C LEU A 78 16.85 33.32 -38.31
N PRO A 79 16.68 34.64 -38.54
CA PRO A 79 15.53 35.41 -38.04
C PRO A 79 14.18 34.85 -38.50
N GLU A 80 14.14 34.32 -39.72
CA GLU A 80 12.95 33.74 -40.33
C GLU A 80 12.48 32.47 -39.63
N ILE A 81 13.40 31.67 -39.06
CA ILE A 81 13.10 30.50 -38.22
C ILE A 81 12.85 30.97 -36.78
N GLY A 82 13.77 31.79 -36.26
CA GLY A 82 13.72 32.38 -34.94
C GLY A 82 13.49 31.35 -33.84
N ASN A 83 12.83 31.78 -32.76
CA ASN A 83 12.48 30.93 -31.62
C ASN A 83 11.09 30.27 -31.77
N ASN A 84 10.63 30.05 -33.01
CA ASN A 84 9.33 29.45 -33.27
C ASN A 84 9.44 27.91 -33.36
N PRO A 85 8.77 27.14 -32.48
CA PRO A 85 8.85 25.68 -32.45
C PRO A 85 8.45 25.01 -33.77
N GLU A 86 7.38 25.51 -34.40
CA GLU A 86 6.84 24.94 -35.64
C GLU A 86 7.78 25.20 -36.82
N LYS A 87 8.37 26.40 -36.87
CA LYS A 87 9.38 26.73 -37.89
C LYS A 87 10.66 25.93 -37.71
N GLN A 88 11.11 25.72 -36.48
CA GLN A 88 12.27 24.87 -36.19
C GLN A 88 12.00 23.40 -36.54
N ALA A 89 10.83 22.88 -36.19
CA ALA A 89 10.42 21.53 -36.56
C ALA A 89 10.32 21.37 -38.08
N PHE A 90 9.75 22.36 -38.78
CA PHE A 90 9.70 22.41 -40.24
C PHE A 90 11.09 22.45 -40.86
N ALA A 91 11.99 23.31 -40.37
CA ALA A 91 13.35 23.40 -40.86
C ALA A 91 14.10 22.07 -40.66
N LYS A 92 13.96 21.44 -39.49
CA LYS A 92 14.61 20.16 -39.18
C LYS A 92 14.06 19.00 -40.01
N GLU A 93 12.75 18.92 -40.20
CA GLU A 93 12.16 17.91 -41.09
C GLU A 93 12.55 18.19 -42.55
N GLY A 94 12.59 19.46 -42.96
CA GLY A 94 13.13 19.90 -44.23
C GLY A 94 14.55 19.38 -44.46
N MET A 95 15.47 19.58 -43.50
CA MET A 95 16.83 19.03 -43.59
C MET A 95 16.87 17.51 -43.70
N LYS A 96 15.90 16.80 -43.11
CA LYS A 96 15.83 15.33 -43.10
C LYS A 96 15.29 14.74 -44.41
N VAL A 97 14.34 15.43 -45.05
CA VAL A 97 13.70 14.92 -46.27
C VAL A 97 14.41 15.32 -47.56
N HIS A 98 15.32 16.30 -47.50
CA HIS A 98 16.18 16.68 -48.62
C HIS A 98 17.56 16.06 -48.48
N ASN A 99 18.17 15.71 -49.61
CA ASN A 99 19.55 15.27 -49.67
C ASN A 99 20.46 16.45 -50.02
N ARG A 100 21.43 16.75 -49.14
CA ARG A 100 22.36 17.88 -49.27
C ARG A 100 23.19 17.85 -50.56
N ASP A 101 23.49 16.67 -51.09
CA ASP A 101 24.37 16.49 -52.26
C ASP A 101 23.60 16.48 -53.59
N THR A 102 22.32 16.12 -53.59
CA THR A 102 21.54 15.94 -54.83
C THR A 102 20.42 16.95 -55.01
N ASP A 103 19.88 17.51 -53.92
CA ASP A 103 18.69 18.37 -53.99
C ASP A 103 19.08 19.85 -54.00
N ASN A 104 18.89 20.50 -55.15
CA ASN A 104 19.20 21.91 -55.36
C ASN A 104 18.00 22.84 -55.14
N LYS A 105 16.81 22.28 -54.86
CA LYS A 105 15.56 23.03 -54.66
C LYS A 105 14.75 22.43 -53.53
N CYS A 106 14.08 23.28 -52.77
CA CYS A 106 13.15 22.88 -51.72
C CYS A 106 11.91 22.25 -52.34
N ALA A 107 11.58 21.03 -51.92
CA ALA A 107 10.39 20.28 -52.32
C ALA A 107 9.07 20.96 -51.91
N PHE A 108 9.10 21.87 -50.93
CA PHE A 108 7.93 22.61 -50.49
C PHE A 108 7.66 23.87 -51.32
N CYS A 109 8.64 24.77 -51.45
CA CYS A 109 8.44 26.09 -52.08
C CYS A 109 9.15 26.27 -53.43
N GLY A 110 9.97 25.30 -53.85
CA GLY A 110 10.77 25.37 -55.09
C GLY A 110 11.97 26.33 -55.03
N GLY A 111 12.21 27.00 -53.90
CA GLY A 111 13.35 27.89 -53.69
C GLY A 111 14.70 27.15 -53.69
N PRO A 112 15.81 27.83 -54.01
CA PRO A 112 17.12 27.19 -54.09
C PRO A 112 17.62 26.72 -52.71
N LEU A 113 18.22 25.53 -52.66
CA LEU A 113 18.93 25.01 -51.49
C LEU A 113 20.43 25.16 -51.73
N THR A 114 21.01 26.30 -51.34
CA THR A 114 22.44 26.55 -51.56
C THR A 114 23.30 25.87 -50.48
N PRO A 115 24.60 25.62 -50.74
CA PRO A 115 25.52 25.12 -49.73
C PRO A 115 25.56 25.98 -48.47
N GLU A 116 25.56 27.31 -48.62
CA GLU A 116 25.55 28.25 -47.50
C GLU A 116 24.30 28.07 -46.64
N ARG A 117 23.14 27.85 -47.28
CA ARG A 117 21.89 27.62 -46.56
C ARG A 117 21.93 26.31 -45.75
N TRP A 118 22.54 25.27 -46.30
CA TRP A 118 22.75 24.02 -45.58
C TRP A 118 23.67 24.20 -44.38
N ASP A 119 24.72 25.00 -44.51
CA ASP A 119 25.65 25.29 -43.41
C ASP A 119 24.98 26.11 -42.30
N GLU A 120 24.25 27.17 -42.66
CA GLU A 120 23.43 27.95 -41.73
C GLU A 120 22.46 27.08 -40.91
N LEU A 121 21.74 26.17 -41.59
CA LEU A 121 20.80 25.25 -40.93
C LEU A 121 21.53 24.20 -40.07
N SER A 122 22.69 23.72 -40.52
CA SER A 122 23.50 22.75 -39.77
C SER A 122 24.08 23.38 -38.50
N GLU A 123 24.53 24.62 -38.56
CA GLU A 123 25.00 25.38 -37.41
C GLU A 123 23.87 25.75 -36.44
N LEU A 124 22.67 26.00 -36.95
CA LEU A 124 21.48 26.22 -36.11
C LEU A 124 21.13 24.98 -35.28
N PHE A 125 21.25 23.78 -35.86
CA PHE A 125 20.95 22.50 -35.20
C PHE A 125 22.19 21.73 -34.76
N ASN A 126 23.23 22.46 -34.34
CA ASN A 126 24.50 21.91 -33.90
C ASN A 126 24.36 20.81 -32.81
N ASP A 127 25.49 20.16 -32.50
CA ASP A 127 25.57 19.09 -31.51
C ASP A 127 24.99 19.47 -30.14
N ALA A 128 25.06 20.74 -29.74
CA ALA A 128 24.52 21.21 -28.46
C ALA A 128 22.98 21.18 -28.42
N ALA A 129 22.31 21.62 -29.48
CA ALA A 129 20.85 21.54 -29.58
C ALA A 129 20.37 20.08 -29.61
N SER A 130 21.07 19.22 -30.35
CA SER A 130 20.77 17.79 -30.43
C SER A 130 21.02 17.07 -29.10
N ALA A 131 22.12 17.37 -28.41
CA ALA A 131 22.43 16.84 -27.08
C ALA A 131 21.37 17.23 -26.04
N PHE A 132 20.89 18.47 -26.09
CA PHE A 132 19.85 18.93 -25.17
C PHE A 132 18.48 18.32 -25.42
N GLN A 133 18.08 18.14 -26.68
CA GLN A 133 16.87 17.38 -27.01
C GLN A 133 16.94 15.96 -26.45
N LYS A 134 18.11 15.31 -26.55
CA LYS A 134 18.35 13.99 -25.96
C LYS A 134 18.24 14.02 -24.43
N GLU A 135 18.81 15.02 -23.78
CA GLU A 135 18.73 15.24 -22.33
C GLU A 135 17.28 15.41 -21.84
N ILE A 136 16.48 16.22 -22.55
CA ILE A 136 15.05 16.37 -22.30
C ILE A 136 14.33 15.02 -22.43
N LYS A 137 14.56 14.30 -23.54
CA LYS A 137 13.92 13.00 -23.80
C LYS A 137 14.26 11.97 -22.72
N THR A 138 15.52 11.85 -22.34
CA THR A 138 15.96 10.94 -21.27
C THR A 138 15.35 11.31 -19.93
N THR A 139 15.24 12.60 -19.61
CA THR A 139 14.60 13.05 -18.37
C THR A 139 13.10 12.77 -18.37
N LYS A 140 12.39 12.99 -19.49
CA LYS A 140 10.98 12.59 -19.65
C LYS A 140 10.79 11.09 -19.46
N GLN A 141 11.69 10.26 -20.01
CA GLN A 141 11.66 8.81 -19.82
C GLN A 141 11.83 8.44 -18.34
N ASN A 142 12.75 9.07 -17.62
CA ASN A 142 12.94 8.85 -16.19
C ASN A 142 11.70 9.25 -15.36
N VAL A 143 11.10 10.42 -15.63
CA VAL A 143 9.84 10.84 -14.98
C VAL A 143 8.73 9.83 -15.24
N ASN A 144 8.59 9.37 -16.49
CA ASN A 144 7.58 8.38 -16.86
C ASN A 144 7.83 7.00 -16.23
N SER A 145 9.08 6.58 -16.03
CA SER A 145 9.37 5.33 -15.32
C SER A 145 8.94 5.39 -13.85
N HIS A 146 9.12 6.53 -13.19
CA HIS A 146 8.64 6.71 -11.82
C HIS A 146 7.10 6.71 -11.76
N LYS A 147 6.44 7.34 -12.73
CA LYS A 147 4.98 7.30 -12.86
C LYS A 147 4.48 5.87 -13.07
N ALA A 148 5.08 5.12 -13.99
CA ALA A 148 4.72 3.72 -14.24
C ALA A 148 4.91 2.86 -12.98
N ALA A 149 6.01 3.05 -12.23
CA ALA A 149 6.24 2.34 -10.97
C ALA A 149 5.13 2.61 -9.94
N LEU A 150 4.64 3.85 -9.83
CA LEU A 150 3.49 4.19 -8.98
C LEU A 150 2.21 3.53 -9.47
N GLU A 151 1.96 3.53 -10.78
CA GLU A 151 0.78 2.93 -11.39
C GLU A 151 0.69 1.42 -11.10
N GLN A 152 1.83 0.72 -11.06
CA GLN A 152 1.93 -0.71 -10.71
C GLN A 152 1.73 -1.01 -9.21
N VAL A 153 1.67 0.01 -8.34
CA VAL A 153 1.35 -0.24 -6.92
C VAL A 153 -0.12 -0.66 -6.80
N GLU A 154 -0.32 -1.92 -6.42
CA GLU A 154 -1.63 -2.52 -6.15
C GLU A 154 -2.08 -2.24 -4.72
N LEU A 155 -3.41 -2.24 -4.53
CA LEU A 155 -4.02 -2.16 -3.21
C LEU A 155 -4.04 -3.54 -2.55
N LEU A 156 -3.92 -3.54 -1.23
CA LEU A 156 -3.96 -4.75 -0.42
C LEU A 156 -5.40 -5.29 -0.35
N ASN A 157 -5.58 -6.60 -0.50
CA ASN A 157 -6.87 -7.24 -0.28
C ASN A 157 -7.05 -7.52 1.22
N PRO A 158 -8.03 -6.89 1.92
CA PRO A 158 -8.24 -7.14 3.35
C PRO A 158 -8.50 -8.61 3.68
N GLN A 159 -9.09 -9.39 2.75
CA GLN A 159 -9.41 -10.80 2.96
C GLN A 159 -8.17 -11.71 3.02
N GLU A 160 -6.99 -11.22 2.65
CA GLU A 160 -5.71 -11.93 2.85
C GLU A 160 -5.15 -11.75 4.27
N TYR A 161 -5.83 -10.96 5.10
CA TYR A 161 -5.43 -10.65 6.48
C TYR A 161 -6.52 -11.06 7.45
N TYR A 162 -6.14 -11.29 8.71
CA TYR A 162 -7.11 -11.61 9.75
C TYR A 162 -8.08 -10.44 9.99
N PRO A 163 -9.34 -10.71 10.38
CA PRO A 163 -10.38 -9.67 10.54
C PRO A 163 -9.97 -8.49 11.42
N ALA A 164 -9.13 -8.73 12.44
CA ALA A 164 -8.59 -7.70 13.32
C ALA A 164 -7.79 -6.60 12.59
N PHE A 165 -7.29 -6.87 11.37
CA PHE A 165 -6.45 -5.95 10.60
C PHE A 165 -7.17 -5.34 9.38
N HIS A 166 -8.42 -5.72 9.10
CA HIS A 166 -9.16 -5.24 7.92
C HIS A 166 -9.26 -3.72 7.86
N ASN A 167 -9.59 -3.07 8.99
CA ASN A 167 -9.66 -1.61 9.06
C ASN A 167 -8.30 -0.96 8.79
N SER A 168 -7.22 -1.47 9.41
CA SER A 168 -5.86 -0.96 9.18
C SER A 168 -5.44 -1.08 7.72
N ILE A 169 -5.80 -2.18 7.06
CA ILE A 169 -5.54 -2.39 5.62
C ILE A 169 -6.34 -1.39 4.78
N MET A 170 -7.62 -1.16 5.10
CA MET A 170 -8.46 -0.17 4.40
C MET A 170 -7.90 1.25 4.55
N GLU A 171 -7.48 1.63 5.75
CA GLU A 171 -6.84 2.92 6.02
C GLU A 171 -5.53 3.08 5.24
N LEU A 172 -4.70 2.04 5.23
CA LEU A 172 -3.46 2.03 4.46
C LEU A 172 -3.73 2.15 2.95
N ASN A 173 -4.71 1.43 2.41
CA ASN A 173 -5.11 1.53 1.00
C ASN A 173 -5.60 2.94 0.64
N GLN A 174 -6.36 3.59 1.51
CA GLN A 174 -6.79 4.97 1.30
C GLN A 174 -5.59 5.93 1.26
N HIS A 175 -4.63 5.75 2.18
CA HIS A 175 -3.40 6.54 2.20
C HIS A 175 -2.53 6.29 0.95
N ILE A 176 -2.40 5.04 0.50
CA ILE A 176 -1.72 4.69 -0.76
C ILE A 176 -2.38 5.39 -1.94
N THR A 177 -3.70 5.32 -2.05
CA THR A 177 -4.45 5.93 -3.16
C THR A 177 -4.23 7.44 -3.22
N ASN A 178 -4.46 8.14 -2.10
CA ASN A 178 -4.32 9.59 -2.03
C ASN A 178 -2.89 10.05 -2.31
N SER A 179 -1.89 9.32 -1.79
CA SER A 179 -0.49 9.66 -1.97
C SER A 179 0.03 9.37 -3.37
N LYS A 180 -0.43 8.27 -3.98
CA LYS A 180 -0.19 7.91 -5.37
C LYS A 180 -0.73 8.98 -6.32
N ASP A 181 -1.96 9.43 -6.11
CA ASP A 181 -2.58 10.48 -6.93
C ASP A 181 -1.79 11.79 -6.86
N SER A 182 -1.41 12.22 -5.65
CA SER A 182 -0.58 13.42 -5.45
C SER A 182 0.75 13.33 -6.19
N ALA A 183 1.44 12.19 -6.10
CA ALA A 183 2.70 11.96 -6.79
C ALA A 183 2.55 11.92 -8.32
N ILE A 184 1.54 11.22 -8.84
CA ILE A 184 1.29 11.14 -10.28
C ILE A 184 0.96 12.53 -10.85
N GLN A 185 0.13 13.32 -10.15
CA GLN A 185 -0.16 14.69 -10.56
C GLN A 185 1.11 15.55 -10.62
N TYR A 186 1.99 15.42 -9.63
CA TYR A 186 3.27 16.14 -9.63
C TYR A 186 4.18 15.72 -10.78
N LEU A 187 4.34 14.41 -11.02
CA LEU A 187 5.14 13.91 -12.14
C LEU A 187 4.56 14.35 -13.50
N ASN A 188 3.23 14.39 -13.64
CA ASN A 188 2.58 14.91 -14.85
C ASN A 188 2.91 16.39 -15.07
N LYS A 189 2.93 17.21 -14.02
CA LYS A 189 3.35 18.63 -14.10
C LYS A 189 4.80 18.74 -14.60
N LEU A 190 5.72 17.94 -14.08
CA LEU A 190 7.11 17.92 -14.54
C LEU A 190 7.21 17.52 -16.02
N SER A 191 6.50 16.47 -16.44
CA SER A 191 6.44 16.04 -17.84
C SER A 191 5.87 17.10 -18.78
N GLN A 192 4.90 17.89 -18.33
CA GLN A 192 4.35 19.02 -19.09
C GLN A 192 5.38 20.14 -19.26
N LEU A 193 6.10 20.51 -18.19
CA LEU A 193 7.16 21.52 -18.25
C LEU A 193 8.30 21.11 -19.19
N LEU A 194 8.73 19.84 -19.14
CA LEU A 194 9.72 19.29 -20.07
C LEU A 194 9.22 19.33 -21.51
N SER A 195 7.93 19.02 -21.75
CA SER A 195 7.33 19.09 -23.09
C SER A 195 7.18 20.53 -23.60
N GLN A 196 6.97 21.49 -22.72
CA GLN A 196 7.00 22.92 -23.07
C GLN A 196 8.42 23.35 -23.43
N ARG A 197 9.42 22.95 -22.62
CA ARG A 197 10.83 23.24 -22.87
C ARG A 197 11.32 22.63 -24.19
N GLU A 198 10.87 21.42 -24.51
CA GLU A 198 11.15 20.72 -25.77
C GLU A 198 10.66 21.49 -27.00
N LYS A 199 9.51 22.16 -26.89
CA LYS A 199 8.99 23.02 -27.97
C LYS A 199 9.82 24.29 -28.10
N GLN A 200 10.33 24.84 -27.00
CA GLN A 200 10.99 26.14 -26.96
C GLN A 200 12.49 26.02 -26.65
N LEU A 201 13.27 25.30 -27.48
CA LEU A 201 14.64 24.86 -27.16
C LEU A 201 15.63 25.97 -26.79
N PHE A 202 15.50 27.16 -27.36
CA PHE A 202 16.40 28.28 -27.06
C PHE A 202 15.79 29.32 -26.11
N THR A 203 14.60 29.06 -25.56
CA THR A 203 13.97 29.92 -24.55
C THR A 203 14.01 29.22 -23.20
N LYS A 204 14.64 29.88 -22.22
CA LYS A 204 14.61 29.41 -20.83
C LYS A 204 13.18 29.49 -20.26
N LEU A 205 12.89 28.56 -19.36
CA LEU A 205 11.72 28.62 -18.49
C LEU A 205 12.19 28.85 -17.06
N ASP A 206 11.31 29.41 -16.23
CA ASP A 206 11.62 29.61 -14.82
C ASP A 206 11.72 28.28 -14.08
N ALA A 207 12.65 28.21 -13.14
CA ALA A 207 12.73 27.10 -12.21
C ALA A 207 11.47 27.05 -11.34
N ILE A 208 11.04 25.84 -11.00
CA ILE A 208 9.93 25.62 -10.07
C ILE A 208 10.45 25.21 -8.70
N ALA A 209 9.73 25.59 -7.65
CA ALA A 209 9.94 25.00 -6.34
C ALA A 209 9.62 23.50 -6.38
N CYS A 210 10.39 22.70 -5.63
CA CYS A 210 10.09 21.29 -5.45
C CYS A 210 8.75 21.14 -4.74
N GLY A 211 7.77 20.60 -5.45
CA GLY A 211 6.54 20.12 -4.82
C GLY A 211 6.89 19.09 -3.76
N GLN A 212 6.04 18.99 -2.74
CA GLN A 212 6.14 17.97 -1.70
C GLN A 212 4.97 16.99 -1.85
N PRO A 213 4.97 16.07 -2.83
CA PRO A 213 3.96 15.04 -2.90
C PRO A 213 3.88 14.26 -1.59
N SER A 214 2.68 13.82 -1.24
CA SER A 214 2.45 13.05 -0.01
C SER A 214 3.00 11.63 -0.08
N TRP A 215 3.45 11.15 -1.24
CA TRP A 215 4.11 9.86 -1.39
C TRP A 215 5.42 9.79 -0.60
N LYS A 216 5.42 8.95 0.44
CA LYS A 216 6.56 8.67 1.33
C LYS A 216 6.70 7.15 1.47
N ALA A 217 7.51 6.56 0.60
CA ALA A 217 7.66 5.10 0.48
C ALA A 217 8.13 4.46 1.78
N ASP A 218 9.04 5.11 2.50
CA ASP A 218 9.54 4.70 3.82
C ASP A 218 8.41 4.59 4.86
N LYS A 219 7.55 5.60 4.96
CA LYS A 219 6.41 5.60 5.89
C LYS A 219 5.35 4.57 5.51
N LEU A 220 5.06 4.45 4.21
CA LEU A 220 4.16 3.42 3.69
C LEU A 220 4.69 2.01 4.01
N GLN A 221 5.99 1.80 3.79
CA GLN A 221 6.64 0.53 4.09
C GLN A 221 6.58 0.22 5.58
N GLN A 222 6.91 1.19 6.44
CA GLN A 222 6.84 1.01 7.88
C GLN A 222 5.43 0.62 8.36
N ASN A 223 4.39 1.30 7.85
CA ASN A 223 3.01 0.99 8.21
C ASN A 223 2.59 -0.41 7.72
N PHE A 224 2.99 -0.77 6.50
CA PHE A 224 2.73 -2.10 5.95
C PHE A 224 3.45 -3.19 6.74
N ASP A 225 4.74 -3.02 7.01
CA ASP A 225 5.57 -4.00 7.74
C ASP A 225 5.03 -4.23 9.15
N ASP A 226 4.55 -3.18 9.84
CA ASP A 226 3.91 -3.31 11.15
C ASP A 226 2.62 -4.14 11.08
N ILE A 227 1.73 -3.87 10.11
CA ILE A 227 0.51 -4.67 9.91
C ILE A 227 0.87 -6.11 9.56
N TYR A 228 1.85 -6.31 8.68
CA TYR A 228 2.33 -7.61 8.24
C TYR A 228 2.86 -8.44 9.41
N GLN A 229 3.71 -7.85 10.26
CA GLN A 229 4.25 -8.51 11.44
C GLN A 229 3.16 -8.87 12.44
N ARG A 230 2.25 -7.94 12.75
CA ARG A 230 1.13 -8.22 13.66
C ARG A 230 0.20 -9.30 13.13
N ASN A 231 -0.06 -9.32 11.82
CA ASN A 231 -0.83 -10.37 11.15
C ASN A 231 -0.13 -11.74 11.23
N SER A 232 1.19 -11.78 11.03
CA SER A 232 1.96 -13.02 11.13
C SER A 232 1.98 -13.55 12.57
N ILE A 233 2.18 -12.68 13.56
CA ILE A 233 2.11 -13.05 14.99
C ILE A 233 0.71 -13.60 15.31
N TYR A 234 -0.35 -12.94 14.84
CA TYR A 234 -1.72 -13.41 15.01
C TYR A 234 -1.90 -14.83 14.47
N GLY A 235 -1.42 -15.10 13.26
CA GLY A 235 -1.53 -16.42 12.63
C GLY A 235 -0.69 -17.50 13.31
N ASN A 236 0.46 -17.14 13.90
CA ASN A 236 1.26 -18.07 14.70
C ASN A 236 0.59 -18.41 16.04
N GLU A 237 -0.23 -17.50 16.58
CA GLU A 237 -0.97 -17.70 17.82
C GLU A 237 -2.39 -18.26 17.63
N ILE A 238 -2.83 -18.51 16.40
CA ILE A 238 -4.23 -18.82 16.11
C ILE A 238 -4.75 -20.06 16.86
N ASP A 239 -3.95 -21.12 16.92
CA ASP A 239 -4.33 -22.36 17.61
C ASP A 239 -4.48 -22.12 19.13
N ASN A 240 -3.59 -21.31 19.72
CA ASN A 240 -3.67 -20.92 21.12
C ASN A 240 -4.88 -20.02 21.38
N ARG A 241 -5.23 -19.14 20.44
CA ARG A 241 -6.41 -18.26 20.51
C ARG A 241 -7.69 -19.07 20.46
N HIS A 242 -7.79 -20.05 19.55
CA HIS A 242 -8.91 -20.98 19.50
C HIS A 242 -9.10 -21.71 20.83
N GLN A 243 -8.02 -22.30 21.38
CA GLN A 243 -8.10 -23.01 22.66
C GLN A 243 -8.58 -22.12 23.81
N ARG A 244 -8.06 -20.89 23.90
CA ARG A 244 -8.49 -19.91 24.92
C ARG A 244 -9.94 -19.48 24.74
N ALA A 245 -10.38 -19.28 23.50
CA ALA A 245 -11.75 -18.90 23.20
C ALA A 245 -12.74 -20.02 23.53
N GLN A 246 -12.43 -21.26 23.13
CA GLN A 246 -13.20 -22.45 23.49
C GLN A 246 -13.30 -22.64 25.00
N GLN A 247 -12.18 -22.45 25.73
CA GLN A 247 -12.16 -22.53 27.19
C GLN A 247 -13.05 -21.47 27.85
N GLN A 248 -12.98 -20.21 27.42
CA GLN A 248 -13.82 -19.15 27.98
C GLN A 248 -15.30 -19.39 27.69
N LEU A 249 -15.65 -19.80 26.47
CA LEU A 249 -17.02 -20.18 26.12
C LEU A 249 -17.49 -21.36 26.97
N ARG A 250 -16.63 -22.35 27.22
CA ARG A 250 -16.96 -23.48 28.08
C ARG A 250 -17.25 -23.06 29.51
N TYR A 251 -16.44 -22.20 30.11
CA TYR A 251 -16.69 -21.65 31.44
C TYR A 251 -18.00 -20.86 31.52
N HIS A 252 -18.36 -20.15 30.45
CA HIS A 252 -19.67 -19.53 30.32
C HIS A 252 -20.81 -20.54 30.36
N TYR A 253 -20.74 -21.59 29.53
CA TYR A 253 -21.78 -22.61 29.48
C TYR A 253 -21.87 -23.44 30.77
N VAL A 254 -20.76 -23.68 31.46
CA VAL A 254 -20.76 -24.27 32.81
C VAL A 254 -21.50 -23.37 33.78
N ALA A 255 -21.16 -22.08 33.84
CA ALA A 255 -21.85 -21.13 34.73
C ALA A 255 -23.36 -21.08 34.49
N LYS A 256 -23.76 -21.02 33.21
CA LYS A 256 -25.16 -21.08 32.81
C LYS A 256 -25.83 -22.37 33.27
N HIS A 257 -25.18 -23.52 33.07
CA HIS A 257 -25.71 -24.80 33.52
C HIS A 257 -25.85 -24.91 35.04
N LEU A 258 -24.87 -24.41 35.81
CA LEU A 258 -24.94 -24.39 37.27
C LEU A 258 -26.12 -23.56 37.78
N LYS A 259 -26.33 -22.39 37.16
CA LYS A 259 -27.46 -21.49 37.47
C LYS A 259 -28.80 -22.10 37.10
N ASP A 260 -28.93 -22.61 35.88
CA ASP A 260 -30.18 -23.22 35.37
C ASP A 260 -30.61 -24.44 36.20
N ASN A 261 -29.65 -25.11 36.85
CA ASN A 261 -29.91 -26.30 37.69
C ASN A 261 -29.94 -26.02 39.19
N ASP A 262 -29.87 -24.75 39.61
CA ASP A 262 -29.85 -24.35 41.01
C ASP A 262 -28.76 -25.09 41.82
N TYR A 263 -27.58 -25.23 41.21
CA TYR A 263 -26.51 -26.07 41.73
C TYR A 263 -26.01 -25.59 43.10
N GLU A 264 -25.85 -24.28 43.28
CA GLU A 264 -25.34 -23.71 44.53
C GLU A 264 -26.24 -24.09 45.72
N ASN A 265 -27.55 -23.91 45.59
CA ASN A 265 -28.51 -24.30 46.63
C ASN A 265 -28.49 -25.81 46.89
N LYS A 266 -28.41 -26.63 45.84
CA LYS A 266 -28.31 -28.10 45.97
C LYS A 266 -27.01 -28.53 46.65
N ARG A 267 -25.89 -27.88 46.33
CA ARG A 267 -24.58 -28.14 46.95
C ARG A 267 -24.63 -27.81 48.44
N ASP A 268 -25.15 -26.64 48.79
CA ASP A 268 -25.23 -26.19 50.17
C ASP A 268 -26.18 -27.08 51.00
N SER A 269 -27.32 -27.45 50.42
CA SER A 269 -28.25 -28.42 51.02
C SER A 269 -27.60 -29.80 51.24
N ASN A 270 -26.80 -30.26 50.27
CA ASN A 270 -26.07 -31.53 50.39
C ASN A 270 -25.00 -31.48 51.48
N LEU A 271 -24.30 -30.35 51.63
CA LEU A 271 -23.30 -30.15 52.69
C LEU A 271 -23.95 -30.19 54.08
N ILE A 272 -25.08 -29.52 54.25
CA ILE A 272 -25.87 -29.56 55.49
C ILE A 272 -26.30 -30.99 55.81
N ALA A 273 -26.85 -31.71 54.81
CA ALA A 273 -27.30 -33.09 54.99
C ALA A 273 -26.16 -34.05 55.35
N LYS A 274 -24.97 -33.88 54.74
CA LYS A 274 -23.78 -34.67 55.08
C LYS A 274 -23.32 -34.46 56.51
N LYS A 275 -23.25 -33.20 56.96
CA LYS A 275 -22.88 -32.88 58.34
C LYS A 275 -23.87 -33.49 59.34
N ALA A 276 -25.17 -33.38 59.08
CA ALA A 276 -26.20 -33.99 59.91
C ALA A 276 -26.07 -35.53 59.96
N LEU A 277 -25.69 -36.17 58.86
CA LEU A 277 -25.44 -37.62 58.80
C LEU A 277 -24.21 -38.01 59.63
N GLU A 278 -23.11 -37.26 59.53
CA GLU A 278 -21.88 -37.48 60.30
C GLU A 278 -22.12 -37.31 61.81
N ASP A 279 -22.89 -36.30 62.20
CA ASP A 279 -23.29 -36.05 63.59
C ASP A 279 -24.15 -37.22 64.13
N ALA A 280 -25.12 -37.69 63.34
CA ALA A 280 -25.98 -38.82 63.70
C ALA A 280 -25.19 -40.14 63.83
N GLN A 281 -24.22 -40.39 62.93
CA GLN A 281 -23.34 -41.56 63.01
C GLN A 281 -22.43 -41.50 64.24
N THR A 282 -21.90 -40.33 64.55
CA THR A 282 -21.10 -40.11 65.77
C THR A 282 -21.92 -40.36 67.03
N GLN A 283 -23.18 -39.92 67.05
CA GLN A 283 -24.07 -40.15 68.19
C GLN A 283 -24.44 -41.63 68.33
N LYS A 284 -24.69 -42.33 67.22
CA LYS A 284 -24.91 -43.78 67.20
C LYS A 284 -23.72 -44.54 67.81
N ASN A 285 -22.50 -44.24 67.36
CA ASN A 285 -21.28 -44.90 67.84
C ASN A 285 -20.94 -44.61 69.32
N LYS A 286 -21.60 -43.64 69.96
CA LYS A 286 -21.47 -43.37 71.40
C LYS A 286 -22.47 -44.17 72.25
N ILE A 287 -23.51 -44.71 71.61
CA ILE A 287 -24.60 -45.45 72.25
C ILE A 287 -24.42 -46.97 72.05
N GLU A 288 -23.68 -47.38 71.02
CA GLU A 288 -23.12 -48.74 70.83
C GLU A 288 -21.83 -48.94 71.64
#